data_AF-A0A4Q6E385-F1
#
_entry.id   AF-A0A4Q6E385-F1
#
_cell.length_a   1.000
_cell.length_b   1.000
_cell.length_c   1.000
_cell.angle_alpha   90.00
_cell.angle_beta   90.00
_cell.angle_gamma   90.00
#
_symmetry.space_group_name_H-M   'P 1'
#
loop_
_entity.id
_entity.type
_entity.pdbx_description
1 polymer ?
#
loop_
_entity_poly.entity_id
_entity_poly.type
_entity_poly.pdbx_seq_one_letter_code
_entity_poly.pdbx_strand_id
1 'polypeptide(L)'
;MKNYLSFQKKQESFNSKFNFICVSLIVLCTACTKQPVKNTGNEVARGNKLITTALGANESFVIANQSGELWCTFKYNNVAKFDFMVGGAGAISQLRWSAASNAPLLSPTYAGEHTDRVIQTTWWSDNILCNINSQAEKRWNVTQAGDGAGVLSPTNTVIVDQTNHSVDVYADVQDQFTPAYNSTLHGGFKMLTRYTCLAGGVIEIRRVMIAKQADSAGVNKPYTHLYVEGWTPFLSASSTFNALALSLDTAGAPNWWYLADYNIPTYPNWDADETNGYAVAYHTNTATSNVYAAFVFGNEQPNASFSGRHAFNSMNWNNGIGVLPGLTFASFPVGGIIDQHFYLYVSSGRNGATMTLLNSLVSQLPSVKTYGPSDTKPTDLATIVSNINTYTSTSGTRTENLGSLASGL
;
A
#
# COMPACT_ATOMS: atom_id res chain seq x y z
N MET A 1 -33.13 -19.61 26.41
CA MET A 1 -32.35 -19.22 27.60
C MET A 1 -32.10 -20.43 28.52
N LYS A 2 -31.56 -21.51 27.96
CA LYS A 2 -31.02 -22.72 28.62
C LYS A 2 -30.08 -23.32 27.57
N ASN A 3 -28.79 -23.01 27.67
CA ASN A 3 -27.63 -23.66 27.01
C ASN A 3 -26.40 -22.73 27.04
N TYR A 4 -26.09 -22.14 28.20
CA TYR A 4 -24.91 -21.29 28.40
C TYR A 4 -24.15 -21.63 29.70
N LEU A 5 -24.22 -22.89 30.15
CA LEU A 5 -23.69 -23.33 31.45
C LEU A 5 -22.87 -24.64 31.40
N SER A 6 -22.26 -25.01 30.26
CA SER A 6 -21.41 -26.21 30.18
C SER A 6 -19.96 -25.96 29.74
N PHE A 7 -19.50 -24.71 29.66
CA PHE A 7 -18.13 -24.40 29.21
C PHE A 7 -17.20 -23.80 30.28
N GLN A 8 -17.67 -23.60 31.52
CA GLN A 8 -16.87 -23.03 32.62
C GLN A 8 -16.43 -24.02 33.71
N LYS A 9 -16.46 -25.34 33.46
CA LYS A 9 -16.03 -26.36 34.44
C LYS A 9 -14.82 -27.21 34.02
N LYS A 10 -14.02 -26.75 33.05
CA LYS A 10 -12.84 -27.50 32.56
C LYS A 10 -11.52 -26.70 32.57
N GLN A 11 -11.42 -25.65 33.39
CA GLN A 11 -10.23 -24.80 33.47
C GLN A 11 -9.66 -24.64 34.90
N GLU A 12 -10.08 -25.47 35.86
CA GLU A 12 -9.60 -25.39 37.25
C GLU A 12 -8.94 -26.69 37.78
N SER A 13 -8.58 -27.66 36.93
CA SER A 13 -8.04 -28.95 37.41
C SER A 13 -6.63 -29.31 36.90
N PHE A 14 -5.74 -28.34 36.67
CA PHE A 14 -4.33 -28.68 36.34
C PHE A 14 -3.29 -27.70 36.90
N ASN A 15 -3.59 -27.07 38.05
CA ASN A 15 -2.66 -26.19 38.77
C ASN A 15 -2.40 -26.64 40.23
N SER A 16 -2.25 -27.94 40.46
CA SER A 16 -1.64 -28.42 41.71
C SER A 16 -0.97 -29.78 41.49
N LYS A 17 0.36 -29.72 41.37
CA LYS A 17 1.37 -30.77 41.64
C LYS A 17 2.52 -30.57 40.66
N PHE A 18 3.60 -29.97 41.12
CA PHE A 18 4.96 -30.52 41.08
C PHE A 18 5.94 -29.43 41.50
N ASN A 19 6.40 -29.53 42.74
CA ASN A 19 7.55 -28.81 43.28
C ASN A 19 8.59 -29.85 43.69
N PHE A 20 9.86 -29.46 43.59
CA PHE A 20 11.11 -30.17 43.93
C PHE A 20 11.67 -31.15 42.88
N ILE A 21 12.79 -30.78 42.26
CA ILE A 21 14.15 -31.18 42.69
C ILE A 21 15.19 -30.24 42.07
N CYS A 22 16.12 -29.81 42.92
CA CYS A 22 17.31 -29.04 42.64
C CYS A 22 18.46 -30.03 42.35
N VAL A 23 19.10 -30.00 41.17
CA VAL A 23 20.47 -30.52 41.00
C VAL A 23 21.20 -29.71 39.94
N SER A 24 22.32 -29.14 40.36
CA SER A 24 23.36 -28.46 39.59
C SER A 24 24.00 -29.34 38.52
N LEU A 25 24.31 -28.81 37.33
CA LEU A 25 25.52 -29.20 36.60
C LEU A 25 26.01 -28.08 35.68
N ILE A 26 27.19 -27.58 36.01
CA ILE A 26 28.10 -26.83 35.14
C ILE A 26 28.90 -27.86 34.33
N VAL A 27 29.20 -27.60 33.04
CA VAL A 27 30.53 -27.75 32.38
C VAL A 27 30.42 -27.68 30.83
N LEU A 28 31.08 -26.64 30.31
CA LEU A 28 31.88 -26.44 29.08
C LEU A 28 31.44 -26.85 27.66
N CYS A 29 31.38 -25.80 26.83
CA CYS A 29 32.12 -25.56 25.57
C CYS A 29 32.23 -26.64 24.49
N THR A 30 31.76 -26.30 23.29
CA THR A 30 32.66 -26.31 22.11
C THR A 30 32.26 -25.22 21.11
N ALA A 31 33.29 -24.51 20.65
CA ALA A 31 33.22 -23.39 19.72
C ALA A 31 32.77 -23.83 18.32
N CYS A 32 31.95 -23.00 17.67
CA CYS A 32 31.91 -22.94 16.22
C CYS A 32 31.97 -21.47 15.80
N THR A 33 33.11 -21.10 15.23
CA THR A 33 33.46 -19.80 14.70
C THR A 33 32.45 -19.34 13.64
N LYS A 34 31.63 -18.34 13.96
CA LYS A 34 31.03 -17.46 12.95
C LYS A 34 31.59 -16.07 13.16
N GLN A 35 32.30 -15.58 12.14
CA GLN A 35 32.72 -14.19 12.05
C GLN A 35 31.48 -13.29 12.26
N PRO A 36 31.57 -12.25 13.10
CA PRO A 36 30.54 -11.24 13.12
C PRO A 36 30.59 -10.49 11.78
N VAL A 37 29.54 -10.64 10.97
CA VAL A 37 29.23 -9.67 9.92
C VAL A 37 29.12 -8.32 10.64
N LYS A 38 30.03 -7.41 10.34
CA LYS A 38 29.94 -6.01 10.77
C LYS A 38 28.65 -5.44 10.17
N ASN A 39 27.55 -5.53 10.92
CA ASN A 39 26.41 -4.66 10.72
C ASN A 39 26.92 -3.24 10.97
N THR A 40 27.06 -2.48 9.89
CA THR A 40 27.43 -1.07 9.95
C THR A 40 26.25 -0.33 10.57
N GLY A 41 26.35 -0.05 11.88
CA GLY A 41 25.32 0.57 12.72
C GLY A 41 24.94 2.00 12.37
N ASN A 42 24.86 2.35 11.09
CA ASN A 42 24.48 3.68 10.60
C ASN A 42 22.96 3.85 10.37
N GLU A 43 22.16 2.80 10.58
CA GLU A 43 20.68 2.91 10.57
C GLU A 43 20.12 3.41 11.91
N VAL A 44 20.87 3.26 13.01
CA VAL A 44 20.42 3.55 14.39
C VAL A 44 20.23 5.06 14.66
N ALA A 45 20.90 5.94 13.92
CA ALA A 45 20.84 7.39 14.16
C ALA A 45 19.59 8.09 13.56
N ARG A 46 18.66 7.35 12.92
CA ARG A 46 17.53 7.94 12.16
C ARG A 46 16.22 8.06 12.94
N GLY A 47 16.15 7.51 14.15
CA GLY A 47 14.88 7.28 14.87
C GLY A 47 14.08 8.51 15.34
N ASN A 48 14.64 9.73 15.34
CA ASN A 48 13.98 10.93 15.91
C ASN A 48 14.00 12.17 15.01
N LYS A 49 14.43 12.07 13.74
CA LYS A 49 14.42 13.22 12.83
C LYS A 49 13.10 13.23 12.05
N LEU A 50 12.40 14.36 12.04
CA LEU A 50 11.34 14.64 11.06
C LEU A 50 11.82 14.16 9.70
N ILE A 51 11.03 13.34 9.02
CA ILE A 51 11.38 12.88 7.70
C ILE A 51 11.29 14.08 6.77
N THR A 52 12.43 14.49 6.25
CA THR A 52 12.55 15.62 5.35
C THR A 52 12.58 15.14 3.91
N THR A 53 12.14 16.01 3.00
CA THR A 53 12.35 15.82 1.55
C THR A 53 13.83 15.87 1.16
N ALA A 54 14.68 16.49 1.98
CA ALA A 54 16.13 16.46 1.77
C ALA A 54 16.72 15.08 2.09
N LEU A 55 17.27 14.43 1.06
CA LEU A 55 18.02 13.18 1.20
C LEU A 55 19.31 13.40 2.02
N GLY A 56 19.73 12.37 2.76
CA GLY A 56 21.02 12.40 3.46
C GLY A 56 22.21 12.49 2.49
N ALA A 57 23.37 12.93 2.96
CA ALA A 57 24.58 13.11 2.13
C ALA A 57 25.05 11.83 1.39
N ASN A 58 24.65 10.66 1.89
CA ASN A 58 24.97 9.35 1.33
C ASN A 58 23.79 8.73 0.56
N GLU A 59 22.69 9.44 0.45
CA GLU A 59 21.44 8.98 -0.17
C GLU A 59 21.27 9.65 -1.52
N SER A 60 20.76 8.88 -2.48
CA SER A 60 20.37 9.43 -3.77
C SER A 60 19.16 8.68 -4.30
N PHE A 61 18.28 9.40 -4.99
CA PHE A 61 17.15 8.82 -5.70
C PHE A 61 17.33 9.09 -7.19
N VAL A 62 17.36 8.03 -7.99
CA VAL A 62 17.54 8.11 -9.43
C VAL A 62 16.25 7.71 -10.11
N ILE A 63 15.72 8.60 -10.93
CA ILE A 63 14.56 8.33 -11.78
C ILE A 63 15.09 8.21 -13.21
N ALA A 64 14.86 7.07 -13.86
CA ALA A 64 15.41 6.78 -15.17
C ALA A 64 14.39 6.08 -16.07
N ASN A 65 14.39 6.45 -17.35
CA ASN A 65 13.72 5.68 -18.40
C ASN A 65 14.65 4.56 -18.88
N GLN A 66 14.22 3.30 -18.72
CA GLN A 66 14.93 2.12 -19.19
C GLN A 66 14.01 1.37 -20.15
N SER A 67 14.32 1.40 -21.44
CA SER A 67 13.51 0.71 -22.47
C SER A 67 12.02 1.11 -22.49
N GLY A 68 11.70 2.35 -22.11
CA GLY A 68 10.33 2.84 -22.00
C GLY A 68 9.71 2.68 -20.61
N GLU A 69 10.36 1.96 -19.69
CA GLU A 69 9.90 1.79 -18.31
C GLU A 69 10.46 2.90 -17.41
N LEU A 70 9.63 3.46 -16.53
CA LEU A 70 10.07 4.50 -15.60
C LEU A 70 10.47 3.88 -14.26
N TRP A 71 11.77 3.74 -14.05
CA TRP A 71 12.35 3.14 -12.86
C TRP A 71 12.80 4.21 -11.87
N CYS A 72 12.43 4.01 -10.61
CA CYS A 72 12.81 4.81 -9.47
C CYS A 72 13.71 3.99 -8.55
N THR A 73 14.97 4.38 -8.38
CA THR A 73 15.96 3.62 -7.60
C THR A 73 16.48 4.44 -6.43
N PHE A 74 16.28 3.93 -5.22
CA PHE A 74 16.92 4.47 -4.02
C PHE A 74 18.30 3.83 -3.82
N LYS A 75 19.31 4.68 -3.58
CA LYS A 75 20.68 4.25 -3.31
C LYS A 75 21.18 4.82 -2.00
N TYR A 76 22.04 4.04 -1.34
CA TYR A 76 22.82 4.47 -0.18
C TYR A 76 24.29 4.16 -0.41
N ASN A 77 25.17 5.15 -0.26
CA ASN A 77 26.59 5.07 -0.62
C ASN A 77 26.80 4.56 -2.06
N ASN A 78 26.03 5.08 -3.02
CA ASN A 78 26.00 4.66 -4.42
C ASN A 78 25.59 3.18 -4.67
N VAL A 79 25.17 2.45 -3.64
CA VAL A 79 24.66 1.08 -3.76
C VAL A 79 23.14 1.10 -3.79
N ALA A 80 22.55 0.53 -4.84
CA ALA A 80 21.10 0.36 -4.94
C ALA A 80 20.57 -0.50 -3.80
N LYS A 81 19.51 -0.05 -3.15
CA LYS A 81 18.86 -0.78 -2.05
C LYS A 81 17.58 -1.43 -2.53
N PHE A 82 16.69 -0.62 -3.09
CA PHE A 82 15.49 -1.08 -3.76
C PHE A 82 15.21 -0.18 -4.97
N ASP A 83 14.40 -0.71 -5.87
CA ASP A 83 13.84 0.05 -6.97
C ASP A 83 12.38 -0.33 -7.17
N PHE A 84 11.62 0.61 -7.74
CA PHE A 84 10.25 0.37 -8.15
C PHE A 84 10.00 0.94 -9.54
N MET A 85 9.12 0.29 -10.29
CA MET A 85 8.68 0.74 -11.60
C MET A 85 7.34 1.44 -11.48
N VAL A 86 7.26 2.68 -11.94
CA VAL A 86 6.00 3.42 -12.01
C VAL A 86 5.15 2.85 -13.14
N GLY A 87 3.97 2.37 -12.79
CA GLY A 87 3.02 1.74 -13.69
C GLY A 87 1.91 2.66 -14.15
N GLY A 88 1.21 2.23 -15.21
CA GLY A 88 0.03 2.91 -15.75
C GLY A 88 -0.99 3.27 -14.67
N ALA A 89 -1.59 4.46 -14.82
CA ALA A 89 -2.45 5.10 -13.83
C ALA A 89 -1.78 5.20 -12.45
N GLY A 90 -0.47 5.42 -12.43
CA GLY A 90 0.27 5.68 -11.20
C GLY A 90 0.24 4.52 -10.21
N ALA A 91 0.18 3.26 -10.65
CA ALA A 91 0.43 2.09 -9.81
C ALA A 91 1.95 1.87 -9.62
N ILE A 92 2.37 0.95 -8.73
CA ILE A 92 3.74 0.41 -8.72
C ILE A 92 3.74 -0.94 -9.44
N SER A 93 4.12 -0.97 -10.71
CA SER A 93 4.09 -2.22 -11.47
C SER A 93 5.06 -3.28 -10.94
N GLN A 94 6.20 -2.86 -10.37
CA GLN A 94 7.20 -3.74 -9.79
C GLN A 94 7.89 -3.04 -8.62
N LEU A 95 8.33 -3.83 -7.63
CA LEU A 95 9.23 -3.39 -6.57
C LEU A 95 10.20 -4.52 -6.29
N ARG A 96 11.48 -4.19 -6.24
CA ARG A 96 12.55 -5.18 -6.13
C ARG A 96 13.53 -4.76 -5.04
N TRP A 97 14.08 -5.77 -4.37
CA TRP A 97 15.22 -5.61 -3.47
C TRP A 97 16.51 -5.74 -4.27
N SER A 98 17.11 -4.60 -4.62
CA SER A 98 18.27 -4.54 -5.50
C SER A 98 19.52 -5.17 -4.87
N ALA A 99 19.64 -5.19 -3.54
CA ALA A 99 20.79 -5.77 -2.86
C ALA A 99 20.85 -7.32 -2.91
N ALA A 100 19.77 -8.00 -3.33
CA ALA A 100 19.75 -9.47 -3.52
C ALA A 100 19.38 -9.84 -4.97
N SER A 101 20.15 -9.34 -5.94
CA SER A 101 19.97 -9.65 -7.37
C SER A 101 18.58 -9.24 -7.90
N ASN A 102 18.06 -8.10 -7.46
CA ASN A 102 16.75 -7.57 -7.85
C ASN A 102 15.58 -8.53 -7.54
N ALA A 103 15.61 -9.17 -6.38
CA ALA A 103 14.53 -10.07 -5.94
C ALA A 103 13.18 -9.34 -5.88
N PRO A 104 12.11 -9.85 -6.52
CA PRO A 104 10.80 -9.22 -6.48
C PRO A 104 10.21 -9.25 -5.08
N LEU A 105 9.59 -8.15 -4.66
CA LEU A 105 8.94 -8.02 -3.35
C LEU A 105 7.42 -8.03 -3.46
N LEU A 106 6.90 -7.79 -4.65
CA LEU A 106 5.49 -7.72 -4.93
C LEU A 106 5.08 -8.98 -5.69
N SER A 107 3.87 -9.47 -5.42
CA SER A 107 3.33 -10.65 -6.11
C SER A 107 3.37 -10.39 -7.62
N PRO A 108 3.69 -11.40 -8.45
CA PRO A 108 3.47 -11.28 -9.87
C PRO A 108 1.99 -11.07 -10.14
N THR A 109 1.72 -10.64 -11.37
CA THR A 109 0.36 -10.55 -11.89
C THR A 109 -0.33 -11.91 -11.82
N TYR A 110 -1.60 -11.93 -11.42
CA TYR A 110 -2.42 -13.13 -11.46
C TYR A 110 -2.77 -13.44 -12.92
N ALA A 111 -2.60 -14.69 -13.34
CA ALA A 111 -2.92 -15.16 -14.70
C ALA A 111 -2.36 -14.31 -15.89
N GLY A 112 -1.28 -13.54 -15.67
CA GLY A 112 -0.72 -12.64 -16.71
C GLY A 112 -1.43 -11.29 -16.85
N GLU A 113 -2.32 -10.96 -15.92
CA GLU A 113 -3.16 -9.76 -15.93
C GLU A 113 -2.37 -8.50 -15.54
N HIS A 114 -2.24 -7.55 -16.47
CA HIS A 114 -1.46 -6.33 -16.24
C HIS A 114 -2.06 -5.36 -15.21
N THR A 115 -3.24 -5.59 -14.64
CA THR A 115 -3.78 -4.71 -13.58
C THR A 115 -3.66 -5.26 -12.17
N ASP A 116 -3.09 -6.45 -11.97
CA ASP A 116 -2.57 -6.80 -10.63
C ASP A 116 -1.30 -6.03 -10.28
N ARG A 117 -0.96 -5.03 -11.10
CA ARG A 117 0.08 -4.05 -10.78
C ARG A 117 -0.12 -3.53 -9.38
N VAL A 118 0.99 -3.46 -8.71
CA VAL A 118 1.03 -3.66 -7.29
C VAL A 118 1.00 -2.29 -6.63
N ILE A 119 0.14 -2.08 -5.65
CA ILE A 119 -0.17 -0.74 -5.09
C ILE A 119 -0.98 0.12 -6.09
N GLN A 120 -2.23 -0.27 -6.35
CA GLN A 120 -3.22 0.52 -7.13
C GLN A 120 -4.33 1.11 -6.26
N THR A 121 -5.28 1.86 -6.83
CA THR A 121 -6.50 2.34 -6.15
C THR A 121 -7.76 1.95 -6.93
N THR A 122 -8.77 1.47 -6.23
CA THR A 122 -10.06 1.01 -6.77
C THR A 122 -11.20 1.65 -5.99
N TRP A 123 -12.30 2.01 -6.66
CA TRP A 123 -13.51 2.53 -6.02
C TRP A 123 -14.64 1.48 -6.10
N TRP A 124 -15.60 1.52 -5.18
CA TRP A 124 -16.71 0.59 -5.03
C TRP A 124 -17.97 1.36 -4.59
N SER A 125 -19.18 1.12 -5.12
CA SER A 125 -20.39 1.87 -4.70
C SER A 125 -21.67 1.07 -4.94
N ASP A 126 -22.51 0.97 -3.90
CA ASP A 126 -23.69 0.08 -3.88
C ASP A 126 -24.83 0.49 -4.82
N ASN A 127 -24.94 1.77 -5.18
CA ASN A 127 -26.06 2.26 -6.01
C ASN A 127 -25.79 2.20 -7.52
N ILE A 128 -24.65 1.65 -7.94
CA ILE A 128 -24.27 1.52 -9.35
C ILE A 128 -24.31 0.04 -9.68
N LEU A 129 -25.54 -0.40 -9.94
CA LEU A 129 -25.89 -1.78 -10.20
C LEU A 129 -26.27 -1.92 -11.67
N CYS A 130 -25.73 -2.94 -12.32
CA CYS A 130 -26.33 -3.45 -13.56
C CYS A 130 -26.55 -4.95 -13.45
N ASN A 131 -27.65 -5.41 -14.05
CA ASN A 131 -27.89 -6.81 -14.29
C ASN A 131 -27.61 -7.06 -15.77
N ILE A 132 -26.49 -7.69 -16.10
CA ILE A 132 -26.25 -8.19 -17.46
C ILE A 132 -26.27 -9.72 -17.38
N ASN A 133 -27.04 -10.36 -18.27
CA ASN A 133 -27.16 -11.81 -18.36
C ASN A 133 -27.51 -12.50 -17.02
N SER A 134 -28.40 -11.88 -16.23
CA SER A 134 -28.83 -12.37 -14.90
C SER A 134 -27.73 -12.42 -13.83
N GLN A 135 -26.55 -11.85 -14.09
CA GLN A 135 -25.55 -11.59 -13.05
C GLN A 135 -25.70 -10.14 -12.58
N ALA A 136 -26.15 -9.99 -11.33
CA ALA A 136 -26.11 -8.69 -10.66
C ALA A 136 -24.66 -8.40 -10.29
N GLU A 137 -24.00 -7.51 -11.03
CA GLU A 137 -22.71 -7.00 -10.59
C GLU A 137 -22.98 -5.80 -9.67
N LYS A 138 -22.76 -6.01 -8.38
CA LYS A 138 -22.85 -4.97 -7.34
C LYS A 138 -21.52 -4.24 -7.19
N ARG A 139 -20.46 -4.79 -7.77
CA ARG A 139 -19.12 -4.30 -7.59
C ARG A 139 -18.84 -3.29 -8.69
N TRP A 140 -18.70 -2.05 -8.27
CA TRP A 140 -17.76 -1.17 -8.93
C TRP A 140 -16.38 -1.76 -8.60
N ASN A 141 -15.89 -2.55 -9.53
CA ASN A 141 -14.57 -3.16 -9.63
C ASN A 141 -14.59 -3.64 -11.10
N VAL A 142 -13.65 -3.30 -11.96
CA VAL A 142 -12.26 -3.58 -11.77
C VAL A 142 -11.44 -2.74 -12.76
N THR A 143 -10.40 -2.05 -12.30
CA THR A 143 -9.14 -2.17 -13.06
C THR A 143 -8.60 -3.57 -12.77
N GLN A 144 -9.24 -4.56 -13.38
CA GLN A 144 -8.95 -5.99 -13.55
C GLN A 144 -8.37 -6.87 -12.40
N ALA A 145 -8.17 -6.38 -11.17
CA ALA A 145 -8.07 -7.17 -9.91
C ALA A 145 -9.30 -8.08 -9.56
N GLY A 146 -10.00 -8.64 -10.54
CA GLY A 146 -11.29 -9.31 -10.35
C GLY A 146 -11.97 -9.88 -11.61
N ASP A 147 -11.55 -9.54 -12.84
CA ASP A 147 -12.23 -10.03 -14.07
C ASP A 147 -11.35 -10.64 -15.17
N GLY A 148 -10.02 -10.48 -15.14
CA GLY A 148 -9.15 -11.11 -16.13
C GLY A 148 -8.88 -10.39 -17.44
N ALA A 149 -9.34 -9.16 -17.64
CA ALA A 149 -9.43 -8.57 -18.99
C ALA A 149 -8.18 -7.91 -19.61
N GLY A 150 -7.04 -7.81 -18.93
CA GLY A 150 -5.80 -7.19 -19.46
C GLY A 150 -5.78 -5.65 -19.75
N VAL A 151 -6.89 -4.91 -19.63
CA VAL A 151 -7.00 -3.44 -19.81
C VAL A 151 -6.44 -2.57 -18.66
N LEU A 152 -5.43 -1.75 -18.96
CA LEU A 152 -4.89 -0.71 -18.07
C LEU A 152 -5.69 0.58 -18.13
N SER A 153 -5.88 1.25 -17.00
CA SER A 153 -6.38 2.64 -16.99
C SER A 153 -5.44 3.58 -17.75
N PRO A 154 -5.98 4.56 -18.49
CA PRO A 154 -5.17 5.43 -19.32
C PRO A 154 -4.36 6.41 -18.46
N THR A 155 -3.09 6.56 -18.81
CA THR A 155 -2.17 7.55 -18.24
C THR A 155 -2.01 8.70 -19.22
N ASN A 156 -2.25 9.92 -18.75
CA ASN A 156 -2.26 11.09 -19.62
C ASN A 156 -0.89 11.77 -19.69
N THR A 157 -0.25 11.94 -18.54
CA THR A 157 1.00 12.70 -18.44
C THR A 157 1.81 12.21 -17.25
N VAL A 158 3.12 12.19 -17.41
CA VAL A 158 4.06 11.93 -16.31
C VAL A 158 5.04 13.10 -16.22
N ILE A 159 5.20 13.66 -15.02
CA ILE A 159 6.16 14.71 -14.74
C ILE A 159 7.20 14.17 -13.77
N VAL A 160 8.46 14.19 -14.19
CA VAL A 160 9.60 13.81 -13.37
C VAL A 160 10.27 15.07 -12.87
N ASP A 161 10.45 15.16 -11.56
CA ASP A 161 11.20 16.20 -10.90
C ASP A 161 12.40 15.57 -10.19
N GLN A 162 13.56 15.61 -10.86
CA GLN A 162 14.82 15.10 -10.31
C GLN A 162 15.29 15.90 -9.08
N THR A 163 14.90 17.17 -8.98
CA THR A 163 15.33 18.06 -7.88
C THR A 163 14.59 17.73 -6.59
N ASN A 164 13.28 17.52 -6.69
CA ASN A 164 12.44 17.14 -5.55
C ASN A 164 12.31 15.61 -5.38
N HIS A 165 13.03 14.83 -6.20
CA HIS A 165 13.02 13.37 -6.17
C HIS A 165 11.61 12.78 -6.28
N SER A 166 10.82 13.35 -7.19
CA SER A 166 9.41 12.99 -7.33
C SER A 166 8.98 12.64 -8.76
N VAL A 167 7.97 11.79 -8.85
CA VAL A 167 7.27 11.45 -10.09
C VAL A 167 5.78 11.69 -9.89
N ASP A 168 5.21 12.53 -10.73
CA ASP A 168 3.77 12.78 -10.81
C ASP A 168 3.17 12.03 -11.98
N VAL A 169 2.13 11.26 -11.72
CA VAL A 169 1.37 10.54 -12.75
C VAL A 169 -0.07 11.06 -12.77
N TYR A 170 -0.45 11.67 -13.88
CA TYR A 170 -1.81 12.15 -14.12
C TYR A 170 -2.58 11.13 -14.96
N ALA A 171 -3.78 10.76 -14.50
CA ALA A 171 -4.59 9.74 -15.14
C ALA A 171 -6.08 10.06 -15.09
N ASP A 172 -6.80 9.69 -16.14
CA ASP A 172 -8.27 9.62 -16.16
C ASP A 172 -8.71 8.15 -16.01
N VAL A 173 -8.97 7.73 -14.78
CA VAL A 173 -9.33 6.34 -14.48
C VAL A 173 -10.80 6.14 -14.84
N GLN A 174 -11.04 5.51 -15.99
CA GLN A 174 -12.38 5.31 -16.56
C GLN A 174 -12.82 3.84 -16.62
N ASP A 175 -11.89 2.89 -16.47
CA ASP A 175 -12.14 1.46 -16.61
C ASP A 175 -12.22 0.80 -15.23
N GLN A 176 -13.22 1.23 -14.46
CA GLN A 176 -13.52 0.66 -13.15
C GLN A 176 -14.56 -0.47 -13.23
N PHE A 177 -14.84 -0.97 -14.43
CA PHE A 177 -15.78 -2.03 -14.71
C PHE A 177 -15.14 -3.04 -15.66
N THR A 178 -15.64 -4.27 -15.63
CA THR A 178 -15.27 -5.24 -16.67
C THR A 178 -15.60 -4.68 -18.04
N PRO A 179 -14.79 -4.91 -19.09
CA PRO A 179 -15.07 -4.38 -20.42
C PRO A 179 -16.45 -4.78 -20.97
N ALA A 180 -17.02 -5.90 -20.51
CA ALA A 180 -18.37 -6.34 -20.89
C ALA A 180 -19.47 -5.37 -20.41
N TYR A 181 -19.21 -4.58 -19.36
CA TYR A 181 -20.14 -3.62 -18.79
C TYR A 181 -19.95 -2.19 -19.31
N ASN A 182 -18.87 -1.91 -20.05
CA ASN A 182 -18.53 -0.55 -20.49
C ASN A 182 -19.56 0.12 -21.42
N SER A 183 -20.52 -0.62 -21.97
CA SER A 183 -21.63 -0.05 -22.76
C SER A 183 -22.80 0.45 -21.90
N THR A 184 -22.83 0.05 -20.64
CA THR A 184 -23.96 0.26 -19.72
C THR A 184 -23.54 0.96 -18.44
N LEU A 185 -22.33 0.68 -17.94
CA LEU A 185 -21.78 1.31 -16.75
C LEU A 185 -20.64 2.24 -17.14
N HIS A 186 -20.73 3.48 -16.67
CA HIS A 186 -19.67 4.46 -16.77
C HIS A 186 -19.43 5.10 -15.40
N GLY A 187 -18.20 5.53 -15.18
CA GLY A 187 -17.79 6.08 -13.91
C GLY A 187 -16.27 6.13 -13.83
N GLY A 188 -15.76 6.81 -12.82
CA GLY A 188 -14.32 6.89 -12.64
C GLY A 188 -13.91 8.06 -11.79
N PHE A 189 -12.63 8.37 -11.88
CA PHE A 189 -12.05 9.54 -11.23
C PHE A 189 -10.83 10.01 -12.02
N LYS A 190 -10.60 11.32 -11.99
CA LYS A 190 -9.33 11.89 -12.43
C LYS A 190 -8.38 11.86 -11.24
N MET A 191 -7.09 11.62 -11.46
CA MET A 191 -6.15 11.65 -10.35
C MET A 191 -4.75 12.12 -10.70
N LEU A 192 -4.07 12.55 -9.63
CA LEU A 192 -2.62 12.56 -9.51
C LEU A 192 -2.22 11.44 -8.54
N THR A 193 -1.25 10.61 -8.94
CA THR A 193 -0.41 9.87 -7.99
C THR A 193 1.00 10.45 -8.02
N ARG A 194 1.45 11.00 -6.90
CA ARG A 194 2.81 11.50 -6.69
C ARG A 194 3.60 10.52 -5.86
N TYR A 195 4.75 10.10 -6.37
CA TYR A 195 5.78 9.38 -5.64
C TYR A 195 6.88 10.35 -5.26
N THR A 196 7.22 10.47 -3.98
CA THR A 196 8.36 11.30 -3.52
C THR A 196 9.30 10.44 -2.69
N CYS A 197 10.59 10.43 -3.03
CA CYS A 197 11.58 9.81 -2.16
C CYS A 197 11.94 10.76 -1.02
N LEU A 198 11.71 10.32 0.20
CA LEU A 198 12.09 11.03 1.42
C LEU A 198 13.39 10.46 2.00
N ALA A 199 13.95 11.19 2.97
CA ALA A 199 15.13 10.74 3.72
C ALA A 199 14.94 9.32 4.26
N GLY A 200 15.99 8.52 4.20
CA GLY A 200 15.94 7.14 4.66
C GLY A 200 15.38 6.12 3.68
N GLY A 201 15.03 6.53 2.46
CA GLY A 201 14.47 5.63 1.45
C GLY A 201 13.00 5.32 1.69
N VAL A 202 12.29 6.21 2.36
CA VAL A 202 10.82 6.14 2.49
C VAL A 202 10.21 6.74 1.23
N ILE A 203 9.26 6.04 0.63
CA ILE A 203 8.51 6.54 -0.53
C ILE A 203 7.17 7.05 -0.05
N GLU A 204 6.96 8.37 -0.15
CA GLU A 204 5.64 8.97 -0.03
C GLU A 204 4.83 8.75 -1.30
N ILE A 205 3.60 8.30 -1.12
CA ILE A 205 2.61 8.14 -2.18
C ILE A 205 1.44 9.08 -1.85
N ARG A 206 1.38 10.24 -2.49
CA ARG A 206 0.23 11.16 -2.38
C ARG A 206 -0.72 10.92 -3.55
N ARG A 207 -1.98 10.63 -3.26
CA ARG A 207 -3.06 10.44 -4.23
C ARG A 207 -4.09 11.54 -4.05
N VAL A 208 -4.30 12.32 -5.11
CA VAL A 208 -5.38 13.30 -5.18
C VAL A 208 -6.36 12.84 -6.25
N MET A 209 -7.57 12.49 -5.85
CA MET A 209 -8.61 11.91 -6.72
C MET A 209 -9.80 12.85 -6.80
N ILE A 210 -10.35 13.05 -8.00
CA ILE A 210 -11.54 13.86 -8.27
C ILE A 210 -12.62 12.95 -8.85
N ALA A 211 -13.73 12.79 -8.12
CA ALA A 211 -14.85 11.94 -8.54
C ALA A 211 -15.46 12.44 -9.86
N LYS A 212 -15.65 11.56 -10.84
CA LYS A 212 -16.38 11.87 -12.09
C LYS A 212 -17.86 11.52 -11.93
N GLN A 213 -18.69 11.91 -12.89
CA GLN A 213 -20.06 11.41 -12.93
C GLN A 213 -20.05 9.90 -13.18
N ALA A 214 -20.81 9.17 -12.38
CA ALA A 214 -21.12 7.77 -12.64
C ALA A 214 -22.49 7.65 -13.32
N ASP A 215 -22.63 6.67 -14.20
CA ASP A 215 -23.81 6.47 -15.02
C ASP A 215 -24.13 4.97 -15.15
N SER A 216 -25.42 4.65 -15.17
CA SER A 216 -25.91 3.32 -15.49
C SER A 216 -27.04 3.43 -16.50
N ALA A 217 -26.80 2.88 -17.70
CA ALA A 217 -27.71 2.90 -18.84
C ALA A 217 -28.16 4.32 -19.25
N GLY A 218 -27.26 5.30 -19.22
CA GLY A 218 -27.54 6.71 -19.53
C GLY A 218 -28.24 7.48 -18.41
N VAL A 219 -28.39 6.87 -17.23
CA VAL A 219 -28.90 7.52 -16.03
C VAL A 219 -27.79 7.78 -15.01
N ASN A 220 -27.52 9.06 -14.75
CA ASN A 220 -26.61 9.51 -13.71
C ASN A 220 -26.92 8.85 -12.36
N LYS A 221 -25.89 8.32 -11.69
CA LYS A 221 -25.95 7.70 -10.38
C LYS A 221 -25.10 8.46 -9.35
N PRO A 222 -25.60 8.65 -8.12
CA PRO A 222 -24.78 9.14 -7.03
C PRO A 222 -23.82 8.05 -6.54
N TYR A 223 -22.70 8.45 -5.94
CA TYR A 223 -21.90 7.55 -5.13
C TYR A 223 -22.49 7.47 -3.72
N THR A 224 -22.95 6.30 -3.33
CA THR A 224 -23.44 6.03 -1.97
C THR A 224 -22.80 4.75 -1.48
N HIS A 225 -22.43 4.71 -0.21
CA HIS A 225 -21.60 3.63 0.33
C HIS A 225 -20.32 3.46 -0.52
N LEU A 226 -19.70 4.58 -0.89
CA LEU A 226 -18.46 4.58 -1.65
C LEU A 226 -17.38 3.94 -0.78
N TYR A 227 -16.73 2.90 -1.27
CA TYR A 227 -15.53 2.32 -0.70
C TYR A 227 -14.36 2.53 -1.66
N VAL A 228 -13.29 3.16 -1.21
CA VAL A 228 -12.06 3.39 -1.97
C VAL A 228 -10.97 2.54 -1.33
N GLU A 229 -10.27 1.75 -2.12
CA GLU A 229 -9.35 0.73 -1.62
C GLU A 229 -8.03 0.75 -2.37
N GLY A 230 -6.91 0.59 -1.65
CA GLY A 230 -5.59 0.43 -2.23
C GLY A 230 -5.14 -1.03 -2.23
N TRP A 231 -4.74 -1.59 -3.37
CA TRP A 231 -4.35 -3.02 -3.43
C TRP A 231 -2.85 -3.19 -3.38
N THR A 232 -2.30 -3.74 -2.30
CA THR A 232 -0.84 -3.95 -2.12
C THR A 232 -0.50 -5.44 -1.88
N PRO A 233 -0.42 -6.27 -2.94
CA PRO A 233 -0.02 -7.68 -2.84
C PRO A 233 1.50 -7.87 -2.71
N PHE A 234 2.00 -8.11 -1.50
CA PHE A 234 3.38 -8.53 -1.25
C PHE A 234 3.61 -10.00 -1.64
N LEU A 235 4.77 -10.33 -2.21
CA LEU A 235 5.08 -11.70 -2.67
C LEU A 235 5.29 -12.66 -1.50
N SER A 236 4.46 -13.70 -1.45
CA SER A 236 4.59 -14.80 -0.48
C SER A 236 5.45 -15.90 -1.11
N ALA A 237 6.66 -16.10 -0.59
CA ALA A 237 7.56 -17.16 -1.03
C ALA A 237 8.50 -17.56 0.12
N SER A 238 9.11 -18.74 -0.01
CA SER A 238 10.03 -19.30 1.00
C SER A 238 11.28 -18.44 1.27
N SER A 239 11.57 -17.45 0.41
CA SER A 239 12.74 -16.57 0.52
C SER A 239 12.42 -15.10 0.75
N THR A 240 11.17 -14.65 0.55
CA THR A 240 10.78 -13.24 0.62
C THR A 240 9.93 -12.95 1.83
N PHE A 241 8.63 -13.25 1.78
CA PHE A 241 7.67 -13.01 2.84
C PHE A 241 6.81 -14.26 3.04
N ASN A 242 6.45 -14.53 4.28
CA ASN A 242 5.47 -15.57 4.63
C ASN A 242 4.57 -15.13 5.79
N ALA A 243 4.74 -13.91 6.29
CA ALA A 243 3.99 -13.37 7.39
C ALA A 243 3.74 -11.86 7.26
N LEU A 244 2.69 -11.40 7.91
CA LEU A 244 2.26 -10.01 8.00
C LEU A 244 2.15 -9.61 9.47
N ALA A 245 2.91 -8.61 9.90
CA ALA A 245 2.78 -8.03 11.24
C ALA A 245 2.05 -6.69 11.18
N LEU A 246 1.08 -6.51 12.07
CA LEU A 246 0.37 -5.25 12.28
C LEU A 246 0.88 -4.48 13.48
N SER A 247 1.73 -5.09 14.31
CA SER A 247 2.43 -4.43 15.41
C SER A 247 3.80 -5.05 15.65
N LEU A 248 4.75 -4.24 16.10
CA LEU A 248 6.10 -4.65 16.49
C LEU A 248 6.35 -4.26 17.95
N ASP A 249 7.19 -5.02 18.65
CA ASP A 249 7.70 -4.66 19.97
C ASP A 249 8.96 -3.77 19.89
N THR A 250 9.50 -3.41 21.05
CA THR A 250 10.71 -2.59 21.18
C THR A 250 11.99 -3.27 20.67
N ALA A 251 11.97 -4.58 20.41
CA ALA A 251 13.07 -5.31 19.78
C ALA A 251 12.87 -5.45 18.25
N GLY A 252 11.73 -4.99 17.72
CA GLY A 252 11.33 -5.19 16.34
C GLY A 252 10.76 -6.59 16.08
N ALA A 253 10.40 -7.36 17.11
CA ALA A 253 9.70 -8.62 16.96
C ALA A 253 8.18 -8.38 16.79
N PRO A 254 7.45 -9.26 16.09
CA PRO A 254 6.03 -9.07 15.83
C PRO A 254 5.18 -9.40 17.08
N ASN A 255 4.29 -8.48 17.47
CA ASN A 255 3.33 -8.69 18.57
C ASN A 255 1.96 -9.15 18.08
N TRP A 256 1.47 -8.51 17.01
CA TRP A 256 0.23 -8.85 16.33
C TRP A 256 0.58 -9.21 14.89
N TRP A 257 0.45 -10.48 14.52
CA TRP A 257 0.85 -10.96 13.20
C TRP A 257 0.07 -12.19 12.73
N TYR A 258 0.17 -12.42 11.43
CA TYR A 258 -0.46 -13.51 10.70
C TYR A 258 0.55 -14.19 9.78
N LEU A 259 0.35 -15.48 9.54
CA LEU A 259 1.10 -16.32 8.62
C LEU A 259 0.26 -16.56 7.37
N ALA A 260 0.88 -16.38 6.20
CA ALA A 260 0.27 -16.66 4.91
C ALA A 260 -0.28 -18.10 4.85
N ASP A 261 -1.41 -18.26 4.16
CA ASP A 261 -2.13 -19.54 3.99
C ASP A 261 -2.63 -20.21 5.27
N TYR A 262 -2.46 -19.56 6.43
CA TYR A 262 -2.85 -20.14 7.72
C TYR A 262 -3.92 -19.31 8.43
N ASN A 263 -3.65 -18.04 8.72
CA ASN A 263 -4.53 -17.24 9.58
C ASN A 263 -4.67 -15.76 9.18
N ILE A 264 -4.22 -15.37 7.98
CA ILE A 264 -4.51 -14.01 7.46
C ILE A 264 -6.02 -13.87 7.28
N PRO A 265 -6.69 -12.94 7.98
CA PRO A 265 -8.11 -12.74 7.81
C PRO A 265 -8.37 -12.11 6.45
N THR A 266 -9.47 -12.54 5.83
CA THR A 266 -9.93 -12.07 4.52
C THR A 266 -10.96 -10.95 4.72
N TYR A 267 -10.63 -9.73 4.28
CA TYR A 267 -11.46 -8.52 4.41
C TYR A 267 -12.04 -8.30 5.82
N PRO A 268 -11.19 -8.18 6.86
CA PRO A 268 -11.64 -8.02 8.24
C PRO A 268 -12.39 -6.71 8.53
N ASN A 269 -12.20 -5.67 7.70
CA ASN A 269 -12.74 -4.32 7.85
C ASN A 269 -12.50 -3.73 9.25
N TRP A 270 -11.25 -3.72 9.69
CA TRP A 270 -10.86 -3.08 10.95
C TRP A 270 -10.85 -1.57 10.79
N ASP A 271 -11.43 -0.83 11.73
CA ASP A 271 -11.32 0.63 11.71
C ASP A 271 -9.85 1.03 11.96
N ALA A 272 -9.35 2.04 11.24
CA ALA A 272 -7.91 2.31 11.25
C ALA A 272 -7.37 2.77 12.61
N ASP A 273 -8.20 3.37 13.47
CA ASP A 273 -7.89 3.74 14.85
C ASP A 273 -7.76 2.52 15.78
N GLU A 274 -8.20 1.34 15.35
CA GLU A 274 -7.93 0.06 16.03
C GLU A 274 -6.60 -0.58 15.58
N THR A 275 -5.86 0.07 14.69
CA THR A 275 -4.59 -0.44 14.14
C THR A 275 -3.40 0.43 14.56
N ASN A 276 -2.19 -0.07 14.31
CA ASN A 276 -0.96 0.73 14.48
C ASN A 276 -0.68 1.67 13.30
N GLY A 277 -1.53 1.74 12.27
CA GLY A 277 -1.35 2.59 11.09
C GLY A 277 -0.31 2.08 10.09
N TYR A 278 0.20 0.86 10.27
CA TYR A 278 1.11 0.20 9.34
C TYR A 278 0.91 -1.32 9.30
N ALA A 279 1.38 -1.94 8.20
CA ALA A 279 1.50 -3.38 8.07
C ALA A 279 2.88 -3.75 7.51
N VAL A 280 3.50 -4.79 8.05
CA VAL A 280 4.87 -5.23 7.71
C VAL A 280 4.85 -6.64 7.15
N ALA A 281 5.14 -6.80 5.86
CA ALA A 281 5.42 -8.10 5.25
C ALA A 281 6.87 -8.52 5.56
N TYR A 282 7.05 -9.75 6.06
CA TYR A 282 8.36 -10.27 6.46
C TYR A 282 8.44 -11.79 6.36
N HIS A 283 9.65 -12.33 6.52
CA HIS A 283 9.89 -13.77 6.66
C HIS A 283 10.15 -14.17 8.11
N THR A 284 9.43 -15.18 8.62
CA THR A 284 9.46 -15.60 10.04
C THR A 284 10.81 -16.11 10.53
N ASN A 285 11.54 -16.87 9.71
CA ASN A 285 12.78 -17.54 10.14
C ASN A 285 14.03 -16.64 10.11
N THR A 286 13.90 -15.41 9.61
CA THR A 286 15.02 -14.55 9.22
C THR A 286 14.67 -13.07 9.42
N ALA A 287 13.82 -12.76 10.39
CA ALA A 287 13.36 -11.40 10.66
C ALA A 287 14.50 -10.37 10.83
N THR A 288 15.65 -10.80 11.34
CA THR A 288 16.82 -9.95 11.60
C THR A 288 17.83 -9.88 10.44
N SER A 289 17.64 -10.62 9.34
CA SER A 289 18.58 -10.66 8.21
C SER A 289 17.93 -10.50 6.83
N ASN A 290 16.65 -10.82 6.70
CA ASN A 290 15.94 -10.72 5.43
C ASN A 290 15.32 -9.33 5.22
N VAL A 291 14.94 -9.09 3.97
CA VAL A 291 14.14 -7.95 3.56
C VAL A 291 12.78 -7.96 4.27
N TYR A 292 12.28 -6.78 4.61
CA TYR A 292 10.90 -6.55 5.00
C TYR A 292 10.37 -5.33 4.23
N ALA A 293 9.07 -5.31 4.02
CA ALA A 293 8.38 -4.17 3.43
C ALA A 293 7.28 -3.72 4.40
N ALA A 294 7.25 -2.43 4.70
CA ALA A 294 6.23 -1.80 5.52
C ALA A 294 5.39 -0.87 4.64
N PHE A 295 4.07 -1.00 4.76
CA PHE A 295 3.10 -0.07 4.17
C PHE A 295 2.41 0.68 5.30
N VAL A 296 2.55 2.00 5.31
CA VAL A 296 2.03 2.91 6.34
C VAL A 296 0.87 3.69 5.72
N PHE A 297 -0.28 3.66 6.38
CA PHE A 297 -1.54 4.20 5.86
C PHE A 297 -2.26 5.14 6.82
N GLY A 298 -1.66 5.42 7.97
CA GLY A 298 -2.23 6.30 8.99
C GLY A 298 -3.32 5.59 9.79
N ASN A 299 -3.58 6.08 11.00
CA ASN A 299 -4.60 5.55 11.90
C ASN A 299 -5.63 6.61 12.32
N GLU A 300 -5.51 7.82 11.80
CA GLU A 300 -6.50 8.88 12.02
C GLU A 300 -7.65 8.73 11.03
N GLN A 301 -8.88 8.89 11.52
CA GLN A 301 -10.06 8.93 10.67
C GLN A 301 -10.02 10.17 9.74
N PRO A 302 -10.62 10.11 8.53
CA PRO A 302 -10.57 11.22 7.60
C PRO A 302 -11.16 12.51 8.18
N ASN A 303 -10.44 13.63 8.09
CA ASN A 303 -11.04 14.93 8.33
C ASN A 303 -11.85 15.29 7.09
N ALA A 304 -13.17 15.38 7.24
CA ALA A 304 -14.01 15.28 6.08
C ALA A 304 -15.14 16.29 6.06
N SER A 305 -15.29 16.95 4.89
CA SER A 305 -16.54 17.60 4.49
C SER A 305 -17.68 16.57 4.35
N PHE A 306 -17.37 15.27 4.26
CA PHE A 306 -18.31 14.16 4.13
C PHE A 306 -17.99 13.02 5.11
N SER A 307 -18.94 12.55 5.90
CA SER A 307 -18.71 11.46 6.86
C SER A 307 -18.10 10.22 6.19
N GLY A 308 -16.81 9.98 6.48
CA GLY A 308 -16.05 8.84 5.98
C GLY A 308 -15.26 8.16 7.08
N ARG A 309 -14.85 6.91 6.84
CA ARG A 309 -14.07 6.10 7.78
C ARG A 309 -12.93 5.41 7.07
N HIS A 310 -11.76 5.39 7.69
CA HIS A 310 -10.66 4.53 7.26
C HIS A 310 -10.86 3.10 7.75
N ALA A 311 -10.59 2.16 6.86
CA ALA A 311 -10.56 0.74 7.18
C ALA A 311 -9.21 0.15 6.79
N PHE A 312 -8.74 -0.83 7.55
CA PHE A 312 -7.64 -1.69 7.19
C PHE A 312 -8.19 -3.08 6.85
N ASN A 313 -7.93 -3.52 5.62
CA ASN A 313 -8.23 -4.86 5.15
C ASN A 313 -6.94 -5.62 4.82
N SER A 314 -7.05 -6.94 4.86
CA SER A 314 -6.01 -7.87 4.44
C SER A 314 -6.65 -9.09 3.80
N MET A 315 -5.85 -9.89 3.08
CA MET A 315 -6.25 -11.23 2.64
C MET A 315 -5.02 -12.04 2.23
N ASN A 316 -5.15 -13.37 2.23
CA ASN A 316 -4.24 -14.20 1.44
C ASN A 316 -4.43 -13.87 -0.05
N TRP A 317 -3.32 -13.82 -0.78
CA TRP A 317 -3.28 -13.59 -2.21
C TRP A 317 -2.72 -14.84 -2.89
N ASN A 318 -3.13 -15.14 -4.13
CA ASN A 318 -2.78 -16.42 -4.79
C ASN A 318 -1.28 -16.76 -4.79
N ASN A 319 -0.40 -15.75 -4.77
CA ASN A 319 1.03 -15.90 -4.57
C ASN A 319 1.58 -14.86 -3.57
N GLY A 320 0.77 -14.44 -2.59
CA GLY A 320 1.09 -13.24 -1.83
C GLY A 320 0.28 -12.98 -0.56
N ILE A 321 0.49 -11.79 -0.03
CA ILE A 321 -0.25 -11.22 1.09
C ILE A 321 -0.79 -9.87 0.65
N GLY A 322 -2.11 -9.71 0.64
CA GLY A 322 -2.77 -8.45 0.35
C GLY A 322 -2.82 -7.55 1.58
N VAL A 323 -2.25 -6.35 1.46
CA VAL A 323 -2.48 -5.21 2.37
C VAL A 323 -3.40 -4.23 1.66
N LEU A 324 -4.58 -4.01 2.23
CA LEU A 324 -5.70 -3.33 1.56
C LEU A 324 -6.20 -2.15 2.41
N PRO A 325 -5.47 -1.02 2.48
CA PRO A 325 -6.00 0.20 3.10
C PRO A 325 -7.25 0.67 2.36
N GLY A 326 -8.26 1.07 3.11
CA GLY A 326 -9.57 1.45 2.61
C GLY A 326 -10.12 2.74 3.21
N LEU A 327 -11.10 3.31 2.53
CA LEU A 327 -11.86 4.49 2.88
C LEU A 327 -13.32 4.24 2.53
N THR A 328 -14.23 4.36 3.49
CA THR A 328 -15.68 4.25 3.26
C THR A 328 -16.33 5.63 3.40
N PHE A 329 -17.33 5.92 2.58
CA PHE A 329 -18.16 7.12 2.67
C PHE A 329 -19.63 6.74 2.51
N ALA A 330 -20.51 7.28 3.35
CA ALA A 330 -21.95 7.07 3.18
C ALA A 330 -22.46 7.65 1.85
N SER A 331 -21.91 8.79 1.45
CA SER A 331 -22.17 9.43 0.16
C SER A 331 -20.97 10.28 -0.26
N PHE A 332 -20.70 10.36 -1.56
CA PHE A 332 -19.65 11.22 -2.09
C PHE A 332 -20.10 11.94 -3.37
N PRO A 333 -19.97 13.27 -3.48
CA PRO A 333 -20.46 14.00 -4.64
C PRO A 333 -19.52 13.90 -5.84
N VAL A 334 -20.09 14.02 -7.03
CA VAL A 334 -19.33 14.26 -8.27
C VAL A 334 -18.54 15.57 -8.14
N GLY A 335 -17.28 15.56 -8.57
CA GLY A 335 -16.35 16.67 -8.39
C GLY A 335 -15.77 16.77 -6.96
N GLY A 336 -16.20 15.90 -6.04
CA GLY A 336 -15.59 15.76 -4.72
C GLY A 336 -14.15 15.27 -4.84
N ILE A 337 -13.32 15.66 -3.88
CA ILE A 337 -11.88 15.40 -3.87
C ILE A 337 -11.49 14.58 -2.66
N ILE A 338 -10.65 13.57 -2.86
CA ILE A 338 -9.96 12.81 -1.81
C ILE A 338 -8.46 13.11 -1.94
N ASP A 339 -7.83 13.61 -0.89
CA ASP A 339 -6.38 13.82 -0.78
C ASP A 339 -5.84 12.88 0.30
N GLN A 340 -5.07 11.88 -0.14
CA GLN A 340 -4.61 10.78 0.70
C GLN A 340 -3.11 10.57 0.53
N HIS A 341 -2.44 10.23 1.64
CA HIS A 341 -1.03 9.92 1.67
C HIS A 341 -0.82 8.50 2.17
N PHE A 342 0.24 7.85 1.70
CA PHE A 342 0.78 6.60 2.24
C PHE A 342 2.30 6.67 2.28
N TYR A 343 2.93 5.84 3.11
CA TYR A 343 4.35 5.56 3.00
C TYR A 343 4.61 4.09 2.66
N LEU A 344 5.50 3.85 1.72
CA LEU A 344 6.11 2.55 1.47
C LEU A 344 7.56 2.61 1.95
N TYR A 345 7.96 1.64 2.77
CA TYR A 345 9.31 1.52 3.27
C TYR A 345 9.84 0.11 3.09
N VAL A 346 11.02 -0.02 2.47
CA VAL A 346 11.68 -1.31 2.22
C VAL A 346 13.07 -1.27 2.82
N SER A 347 13.37 -2.27 3.65
CA SER A 347 14.68 -2.38 4.29
C SER A 347 15.00 -3.85 4.61
N SER A 348 16.18 -4.11 5.14
CA SER A 348 16.63 -5.42 5.60
C SER A 348 16.99 -5.37 7.07
N GLY A 349 16.79 -6.47 7.79
CA GLY A 349 17.28 -6.59 9.17
C GLY A 349 16.47 -5.78 10.17
N ARG A 350 15.21 -6.17 10.36
CA ARG A 350 14.30 -5.55 11.34
C ARG A 350 14.89 -5.65 12.75
N ASN A 351 14.82 -4.55 13.50
CA ASN A 351 15.40 -4.44 14.85
C ASN A 351 14.60 -3.44 15.70
N GLY A 352 15.07 -3.17 16.92
CA GLY A 352 14.36 -2.30 17.87
C GLY A 352 14.15 -0.85 17.40
N ALA A 353 14.94 -0.35 16.45
CA ALA A 353 14.73 0.96 15.85
C ALA A 353 13.58 0.96 14.81
N THR A 354 13.21 -0.21 14.26
CA THR A 354 12.16 -0.30 13.24
C THR A 354 10.80 0.14 13.78
N MET A 355 10.42 -0.29 15.00
CA MET A 355 9.15 0.12 15.60
C MET A 355 9.08 1.65 15.76
N THR A 356 10.15 2.25 16.30
CA THR A 356 10.22 3.71 16.48
C THR A 356 10.11 4.45 15.15
N LEU A 357 10.78 3.97 14.10
CA LEU A 357 10.67 4.55 12.76
C LEU A 357 9.23 4.46 12.22
N LEU A 358 8.59 3.30 12.29
CA LEU A 358 7.24 3.12 11.77
C LEU A 358 6.22 3.96 12.53
N ASN A 359 6.32 4.05 13.86
CA ASN A 359 5.44 4.92 14.65
C ASN A 359 5.67 6.40 14.31
N SER A 360 6.92 6.79 14.10
CA SER A 360 7.27 8.14 13.64
C SER A 360 6.66 8.44 12.26
N LEU A 361 6.69 7.48 11.33
CA LEU A 361 6.05 7.59 10.02
C LEU A 361 4.53 7.76 10.14
N VAL A 362 3.87 6.94 10.97
CA VAL A 362 2.42 7.03 11.20
C VAL A 362 2.06 8.42 11.71
N SER A 363 2.79 8.94 12.70
CA SER A 363 2.50 10.26 13.29
C SER A 363 2.75 11.45 12.35
N GLN A 364 3.54 11.25 11.28
CA GLN A 364 3.85 12.28 10.30
C GLN A 364 2.94 12.21 9.08
N LEU A 365 2.26 11.08 8.86
CA LEU A 365 1.36 10.92 7.73
C LEU A 365 0.14 11.83 7.92
N PRO A 366 -0.15 12.74 6.97
CA PRO A 366 -1.35 13.56 7.05
C PRO A 366 -2.60 12.69 7.07
N SER A 367 -3.57 12.99 7.94
CA SER A 367 -4.90 12.38 7.86
C SER A 367 -5.52 12.68 6.50
N VAL A 368 -6.31 11.73 5.98
CA VAL A 368 -7.02 11.93 4.72
C VAL A 368 -7.95 13.13 4.81
N LYS A 369 -7.91 13.96 3.78
CA LYS A 369 -8.78 15.13 3.66
C LYS A 369 -9.72 14.93 2.49
N THR A 370 -10.97 15.32 2.69
CA THR A 370 -11.94 15.41 1.60
C THR A 370 -12.45 16.81 1.43
N TYR A 371 -12.79 17.16 0.19
CA TYR A 371 -13.29 18.48 -0.17
C TYR A 371 -14.48 18.33 -1.11
N GLY A 372 -15.53 19.11 -0.86
CA GLY A 372 -16.63 19.28 -1.79
C GLY A 372 -16.21 20.01 -3.07
N PRO A 373 -17.06 19.94 -4.12
CA PRO A 373 -16.78 20.61 -5.40
C PRO A 373 -16.59 22.12 -5.25
N SER A 374 -17.37 22.75 -4.35
CA SER A 374 -17.35 24.19 -4.07
C SER A 374 -16.42 24.60 -2.92
N ASP A 375 -15.81 23.65 -2.21
CA ASP A 375 -14.98 23.97 -1.04
C ASP A 375 -13.73 24.74 -1.47
N THR A 376 -13.36 25.75 -0.68
CA THR A 376 -12.10 26.47 -0.84
C THR A 376 -10.94 25.52 -0.52
N LYS A 377 -9.95 25.46 -1.42
CA LYS A 377 -8.85 24.50 -1.36
C LYS A 377 -7.57 25.23 -0.97
N PRO A 378 -6.69 24.62 -0.14
CA PRO A 378 -5.33 25.10 0.03
C PRO A 378 -4.62 25.30 -1.32
N THR A 379 -3.71 26.26 -1.41
CA THR A 379 -3.06 26.65 -2.67
C THR A 379 -2.35 25.49 -3.38
N ASP A 380 -1.70 24.61 -2.62
CA ASP A 380 -1.02 23.42 -3.17
C ASP A 380 -2.05 22.47 -3.80
N LEU A 381 -3.13 22.16 -3.09
CA LEU A 381 -4.19 21.29 -3.59
C LEU A 381 -4.93 21.92 -4.78
N ALA A 382 -5.19 23.22 -4.75
CA ALA A 382 -5.81 23.94 -5.86
C ALA A 382 -4.96 23.83 -7.15
N THR A 383 -3.63 23.93 -7.01
CA THR A 383 -2.68 23.75 -8.11
C THR A 383 -2.72 22.32 -8.63
N ILE A 384 -2.69 21.31 -7.75
CA ILE A 384 -2.81 19.90 -8.14
C ILE A 384 -4.12 19.65 -8.89
N VAL A 385 -5.25 20.15 -8.39
CA VAL A 385 -6.57 19.99 -9.01
C VAL A 385 -6.62 20.65 -10.39
N SER A 386 -6.03 21.84 -10.53
CA SER A 386 -5.89 22.50 -11.83
C SER A 386 -5.09 21.62 -12.80
N ASN A 387 -3.93 21.11 -12.38
CA ASN A 387 -3.08 20.26 -13.20
C ASN A 387 -3.77 18.95 -13.58
N ILE A 388 -4.48 18.31 -12.65
CA ILE A 388 -5.29 17.13 -12.94
C ILE A 388 -6.28 17.46 -14.06
N ASN A 389 -7.03 18.55 -13.96
CA ASN A 389 -8.00 18.92 -14.99
C ASN A 389 -7.36 19.24 -16.34
N THR A 390 -6.21 19.92 -16.35
CA THR A 390 -5.46 20.23 -17.57
C THR A 390 -4.89 18.98 -18.23
N TYR A 391 -4.15 18.15 -17.50
CA TYR A 391 -3.47 16.99 -18.09
C TYR A 391 -4.44 15.86 -18.45
N THR A 392 -5.60 15.77 -17.80
CA THR A 392 -6.63 14.77 -18.13
C THR A 392 -7.67 15.26 -19.15
N SER A 393 -7.46 16.41 -19.81
CA SER A 393 -8.39 16.92 -20.83
C SER A 393 -8.24 16.24 -22.19
N THR A 394 -7.18 15.46 -22.39
CA THR A 394 -6.89 14.70 -23.61
C THR A 394 -7.04 13.20 -23.37
N SER A 395 -7.08 12.40 -24.42
CA SER A 395 -7.05 10.94 -24.28
C SER A 395 -5.70 10.47 -23.72
N GLY A 396 -5.71 9.65 -22.68
CA GLY A 396 -4.50 9.03 -22.14
C GLY A 396 -4.09 7.76 -22.88
N THR A 397 -2.89 7.27 -22.56
CA THR A 397 -2.30 6.05 -23.12
C THR A 397 -2.40 4.89 -22.14
N ARG A 398 -2.81 3.71 -22.62
CA ARG A 398 -2.93 2.48 -21.82
C ARG A 398 -1.61 1.70 -21.88
N THR A 399 -0.65 1.98 -20.99
CA THR A 399 0.69 1.36 -21.01
C THR A 399 1.36 1.28 -19.63
N GLU A 400 2.26 0.32 -19.41
CA GLU A 400 3.30 0.40 -18.34
C GLU A 400 4.53 1.19 -18.76
N ASN A 401 4.75 1.32 -20.07
CA ASN A 401 5.95 1.96 -20.60
C ASN A 401 5.76 3.47 -20.61
N LEU A 402 5.78 4.05 -19.40
CA LEU A 402 5.51 5.46 -19.15
C LEU A 402 6.64 6.40 -19.62
N GLY A 403 7.79 5.86 -20.01
CA GLY A 403 8.96 6.63 -20.40
C GLY A 403 8.74 7.59 -21.57
N SER A 404 7.80 7.30 -22.47
CA SER A 404 7.42 8.22 -23.57
C SER A 404 6.44 9.32 -23.14
N LEU A 405 5.79 9.17 -21.99
CA LEU A 405 4.88 10.15 -21.39
C LEU A 405 5.60 11.03 -20.35
N ALA A 406 6.81 10.64 -19.95
CA ALA A 406 7.60 11.31 -18.94
C ALA A 406 8.29 12.55 -19.52
N SER A 407 8.04 13.68 -18.89
CA SER A 407 8.77 14.93 -19.07
C SER A 407 9.71 15.17 -17.89
N GLY A 408 10.84 15.86 -18.08
CA GLY A 408 11.79 16.17 -17.00
C GLY A 408 12.83 15.08 -16.70
N LEU A 409 13.01 14.12 -17.61
CA LEU A 409 14.08 13.13 -17.58
C LEU A 409 15.35 13.61 -18.30
#